data_AF-A0A7V8XLY2-F1
#
_entry.id   AF-A0A7V8XLY2-F1
#
_cell.length_a   1.000
_cell.length_b   1.000
_cell.length_c   1.000
_cell.angle_alpha   90.00
_cell.angle_beta   90.00
_cell.angle_gamma   90.00
#
_symmetry.space_group_name_H-M   'P 1'
#
loop_
_entity.id
_entity.type
_entity.pdbx_description
1 polymer ?
#
loop_
_entity_poly.entity_id
_entity_poly.type
_entity_poly.pdbx_seq_one_letter_code
_entity_poly.pdbx_strand_id
1 'polypeptide(L)'
;EALVAVDLAEHGERPVAELSAGQRERAAIARAVAAHPRAIVADEPTARLDGANALAVGLLFLELARARGAVVICATHDPLLIEQADEVLSLG
;
A
#
# COMPACT_ATOMS: atom_id res chain seq x y z
N GLU A 1 -11.34 8.09 5.75
CA GLU A 1 -10.29 8.49 4.79
C GLU A 1 -9.35 7.33 4.42
N ALA A 2 -8.61 6.75 5.36
CA ALA A 2 -7.64 5.69 5.03
C ALA A 2 -8.25 4.44 4.35
N LEU A 3 -9.45 3.99 4.77
CA LEU A 3 -10.15 2.88 4.10
C LEU A 3 -10.60 3.23 2.67
N VAL A 4 -10.89 4.50 2.39
CA VAL A 4 -11.25 4.96 1.03
C VAL A 4 -10.03 4.87 0.12
N ALA A 5 -8.85 5.26 0.62
CA ALA A 5 -7.60 5.24 -0.13
C ALA A 5 -7.15 3.82 -0.56
N VAL A 6 -7.72 2.78 0.03
CA VAL A 6 -7.43 1.38 -0.31
C VAL A 6 -8.66 0.62 -0.81
N ASP A 7 -9.71 1.32 -1.25
CA ASP A 7 -10.94 0.71 -1.78
C ASP A 7 -11.63 -0.29 -0.80
N LEU A 8 -11.70 0.09 0.48
CA LEU A 8 -12.34 -0.70 1.55
C LEU A 8 -13.41 0.09 2.32
N ALA A 9 -13.90 1.21 1.78
CA ALA A 9 -14.87 2.06 2.48
C ALA A 9 -16.13 1.30 2.93
N GLU A 10 -16.67 0.43 2.07
CA GLU A 10 -17.86 -0.38 2.37
C GLU A 10 -17.61 -1.56 3.33
N HIS A 11 -16.35 -1.85 3.64
CA HIS A 11 -15.93 -2.99 4.46
C HIS A 11 -15.62 -2.62 5.91
N GLY A 12 -15.76 -1.35 6.31
CA GLY A 12 -15.29 -0.83 7.60
C GLY A 12 -15.88 -1.49 8.85
N GLU A 13 -17.11 -2.00 8.75
CA GLU A 13 -17.82 -2.67 9.87
C GLU A 13 -17.64 -4.20 9.84
N ARG A 14 -16.98 -4.76 8.82
CA ARG A 14 -16.83 -6.21 8.68
C ARG A 14 -15.71 -6.72 9.58
N PRO A 15 -15.90 -7.83 10.32
CA PRO A 15 -14.82 -8.47 11.06
C PRO A 15 -13.66 -8.84 10.13
N VAL A 16 -12.42 -8.62 10.60
CA VAL A 16 -11.20 -8.94 9.82
C VAL A 16 -11.16 -10.40 9.36
N ALA A 17 -11.73 -11.31 10.15
CA ALA A 17 -11.82 -12.73 9.83
C ALA A 17 -12.67 -13.04 8.58
N GLU A 18 -13.58 -12.15 8.21
CA GLU A 18 -14.46 -12.30 7.04
C GLU A 18 -13.92 -11.67 5.76
N LEU A 19 -12.82 -10.91 5.86
CA LEU A 19 -12.16 -10.27 4.73
C LEU A 19 -11.36 -11.29 3.93
N SER A 20 -11.29 -11.14 2.61
CA SER A 20 -10.35 -11.90 1.77
C SER A 20 -8.89 -11.58 2.12
N ALA A 21 -7.94 -12.40 1.65
CA ALA A 21 -6.52 -12.14 1.90
C ALA A 21 -6.07 -10.75 1.41
N GLY A 22 -6.45 -10.36 0.19
CA GLY A 22 -6.14 -9.04 -0.34
C GLY A 22 -6.87 -7.90 0.38
N GLN A 23 -8.10 -8.12 0.87
CA GLN A 23 -8.79 -7.14 1.70
C GLN A 23 -8.09 -6.96 3.06
N ARG A 24 -7.57 -8.04 3.67
CA ARG A 24 -6.79 -7.94 4.91
C ARG A 24 -5.48 -7.18 4.71
N GLU A 25 -4.81 -7.40 3.58
CA GLU A 25 -3.61 -6.62 3.19
C GLU A 25 -3.93 -5.12 3.12
N ARG A 26 -4.97 -4.77 2.34
CA ARG A 26 -5.41 -3.39 2.17
C ARG A 26 -5.84 -2.76 3.49
N ALA A 27 -6.51 -3.52 4.36
CA ALA A 27 -6.86 -3.05 5.71
C ALA A 27 -5.62 -2.79 6.57
N ALA A 28 -4.57 -3.61 6.46
CA ALA A 28 -3.30 -3.39 7.15
C ALA A 28 -2.58 -2.12 6.63
N ILE A 29 -2.61 -1.89 5.31
CA ILE A 29 -2.08 -0.66 4.69
C ILE A 29 -2.87 0.56 5.18
N ALA A 30 -4.20 0.52 5.13
CA ALA A 30 -5.04 1.61 5.62
C ALA A 30 -4.74 1.93 7.10
N ARG A 31 -4.56 0.92 7.94
CA ARG A 31 -4.18 1.10 9.34
C ARG A 31 -2.83 1.82 9.47
N ALA A 32 -1.83 1.42 8.69
CA ALA A 32 -0.51 2.06 8.71
C ALA A 32 -0.58 3.54 8.27
N VAL A 33 -1.35 3.83 7.23
CA VAL A 33 -1.47 5.17 6.64
C VAL A 33 -2.33 6.11 7.50
N ALA A 34 -3.33 5.59 8.23
CA ALA A 34 -4.19 6.39 9.10
C ALA A 34 -3.42 7.17 10.18
N ALA A 35 -2.22 6.70 10.55
CA ALA A 35 -1.35 7.36 11.53
C ALA A 35 -0.58 8.58 10.96
N HIS A 36 -0.78 8.93 9.69
CA HIS A 36 -0.02 9.98 8.99
C HIS A 36 1.50 9.81 9.18
N PRO A 37 2.06 8.63 8.86
CA PRO A 37 3.43 8.31 9.18
C PRO A 37 4.40 9.18 8.37
N ARG A 38 5.53 9.56 8.98
CA ARG A 38 6.64 10.20 8.26
C ARG A 38 7.46 9.20 7.44
N ALA A 39 7.30 7.91 7.69
CA ALA A 39 7.96 6.85 6.94
C ALA A 39 7.13 5.56 6.95
N ILE A 40 7.15 4.83 5.83
CA ILE A 40 6.57 3.51 5.65
C ILE A 40 7.63 2.55 5.13
N VAL A 41 7.68 1.36 5.72
CA VAL A 41 8.43 0.22 5.19
C VAL A 41 7.41 -0.85 4.82
N ALA A 42 7.43 -1.26 3.56
CA ALA A 42 6.51 -2.24 3.01
C ALA A 42 7.29 -3.42 2.43
N ASP A 43 6.89 -4.63 2.80
CA ASP A 43 7.48 -5.88 2.32
C ASP A 43 6.45 -6.60 1.45
N GLU A 44 6.71 -6.66 0.14
CA GLU A 44 5.84 -7.24 -0.89
C GLU A 44 4.35 -6.82 -0.78
N PRO A 45 4.07 -5.50 -0.70
CA PRO A 45 2.72 -4.98 -0.37
C PRO A 45 1.65 -5.28 -1.42
N THR A 46 2.05 -5.64 -2.65
CA THR A 46 1.14 -5.93 -3.77
C THR A 46 1.04 -7.43 -4.08
N ALA A 47 1.83 -8.30 -3.44
CA ALA A 47 1.93 -9.71 -3.82
C ALA A 47 0.63 -10.52 -3.68
N ARG A 48 -0.31 -10.07 -2.83
CA ARG A 48 -1.63 -10.70 -2.60
C ARG A 48 -2.79 -9.94 -3.24
N LEU A 49 -2.50 -8.97 -4.10
CA LEU A 49 -3.49 -8.10 -4.73
C LEU A 49 -3.66 -8.44 -6.21
N ASP A 50 -4.86 -8.27 -6.72
CA ASP A 50 -5.07 -8.20 -8.17
C ASP A 50 -4.47 -6.91 -8.76
N GLY A 51 -4.36 -6.82 -10.08
CA GLY A 51 -3.68 -5.70 -10.75
C GLY A 51 -4.30 -4.33 -10.47
N ALA A 52 -5.62 -4.24 -10.29
CA ALA A 52 -6.28 -2.97 -9.99
C ALA A 52 -5.98 -2.51 -8.56
N ASN A 53 -6.05 -3.43 -7.59
CA ASN A 53 -5.73 -3.16 -6.20
C ASN A 53 -4.23 -2.89 -5.98
N ALA A 54 -3.36 -3.60 -6.69
CA ALA A 54 -1.91 -3.36 -6.67
C ALA A 54 -1.57 -1.94 -7.16
N LEU A 55 -2.18 -1.52 -8.29
CA LEU A 55 -2.02 -0.17 -8.82
C LEU A 55 -2.52 0.89 -7.82
N ALA A 56 -3.67 0.68 -7.18
CA ALA A 56 -4.20 1.60 -6.19
C ALA A 56 -3.25 1.77 -4.98
N VAL A 57 -2.67 0.67 -4.50
CA VAL A 57 -1.65 0.71 -3.42
C VAL A 57 -0.38 1.43 -3.87
N GLY A 58 0.09 1.19 -5.09
CA GLY A 58 1.24 1.92 -5.65
C GLY A 58 1.01 3.42 -5.73
N LEU A 59 -0.16 3.84 -6.23
CA LEU A 59 -0.56 5.26 -6.30
C LEU A 59 -0.64 5.88 -4.89
N LEU A 60 -1.15 5.14 -3.91
CA LEU A 60 -1.16 5.58 -2.52
C LEU A 60 0.26 5.83 -1.99
N PHE A 61 1.21 4.92 -2.23
CA PHE A 61 2.59 5.13 -1.81
C PHE A 61 3.22 6.36 -2.47
N LEU A 62 2.94 6.59 -3.76
CA LEU A 62 3.40 7.80 -4.45
C LEU A 62 2.78 9.07 -3.87
N GLU A 63 1.51 9.06 -3.51
CA GLU A 63 0.86 10.18 -2.84
C GLU A 63 1.53 10.48 -1.49
N LEU A 64 1.80 9.42 -0.70
CA LEU A 64 2.47 9.57 0.60
C LEU A 64 3.86 10.18 0.44
N ALA A 65 4.62 9.72 -0.55
CA ALA A 65 5.95 10.26 -0.83
C ALA A 65 5.92 11.70 -1.33
N ARG A 66 5.15 11.96 -2.39
CA ARG A 66 5.21 13.24 -3.12
C ARG A 66 4.34 14.33 -2.50
N ALA A 67 3.14 13.99 -2.05
CA ALA A 67 2.19 14.99 -1.54
C ALA A 67 2.29 15.16 -0.02
N ARG A 68 2.58 14.08 0.73
CA ARG A 68 2.63 14.12 2.21
C ARG A 68 4.04 14.18 2.77
N GLY A 69 5.07 14.08 1.93
CA GLY A 69 6.48 14.17 2.33
C GLY A 69 6.94 13.01 3.21
N ALA A 70 6.26 11.86 3.14
CA ALA A 70 6.68 10.65 3.85
C ALA A 70 7.79 9.92 3.09
N VAL A 71 8.66 9.21 3.79
CA VAL A 71 9.60 8.28 3.14
C VAL A 71 8.91 6.95 2.92
N VAL A 72 8.95 6.39 1.71
CA VAL A 72 8.45 5.04 1.44
C VAL A 72 9.62 4.14 1.02
N ILE A 73 9.81 3.05 1.74
CA ILE A 73 10.76 1.97 1.40
C ILE A 73 9.92 0.74 1.10
N CYS A 74 10.10 0.17 -0.09
CA CYS A 74 9.35 -0.98 -0.55
C CYS A 74 10.31 -2.08 -1.03
N ALA A 75 10.18 -3.28 -0.48
CA ALA A 75 10.75 -4.48 -1.07
C ALA A 75 9.72 -5.09 -2.02
N THR A 76 10.07 -5.23 -3.30
CA THR A 76 9.14 -5.73 -4.31
C THR A 76 9.84 -6.25 -5.56
N HIS A 77 9.17 -7.15 -6.27
CA HIS A 77 9.48 -7.56 -7.64
C HIS A 77 8.51 -6.98 -8.69
N ASP A 78 7.58 -6.11 -8.28
CA ASP A 78 6.58 -5.49 -9.14
C ASP A 78 7.20 -4.40 -10.04
N PRO A 79 7.25 -4.58 -11.37
CA PRO A 79 7.85 -3.60 -12.28
C PRO A 79 7.18 -2.24 -12.21
N LEU A 80 5.86 -2.18 -11.94
CA LEU A 80 5.13 -0.91 -11.86
C LEU A 80 5.57 -0.09 -10.65
N LEU A 81 5.83 -0.73 -9.51
CA LEU A 81 6.34 -0.04 -8.34
C LEU A 81 7.80 0.40 -8.54
N ILE A 82 8.61 -0.47 -9.15
CA ILE A 82 10.03 -0.19 -9.44
C ILE A 82 10.17 1.02 -10.38
N GLU A 83 9.35 1.10 -11.43
CA GLU A 83 9.39 2.21 -12.40
C GLU A 83 9.07 3.57 -11.76
N GLN A 84 8.30 3.58 -10.68
CA GLN A 84 7.87 4.82 -10.01
C GLN A 84 8.79 5.24 -8.85
N ALA A 85 9.75 4.40 -8.47
CA ALA A 85 10.66 4.66 -7.37
C ALA A 85 11.67 5.76 -7.73
N ASP A 86 11.97 6.64 -6.77
CA ASP A 86 12.98 7.67 -6.95
C ASP A 86 14.41 7.07 -7.01
N GLU A 87 14.63 5.97 -6.27
CA GLU A 87 15.89 5.23 -6.18
C GLU A 87 15.59 3.73 -6.12
N VAL A 88 16.44 2.91 -6.75
CA VAL A 88 16.30 1.44 -6.78
C VAL A 88 17.59 0.79 -6.29
N LEU A 89 17.47 -0.05 -5.25
CA LEU A 89 18.56 -0.86 -4.73
C LEU A 89 18.36 -2.32 -5.12
N SER A 90 19.21 -2.83 -6.02
CA SER A 90 19.22 -4.26 -6.36
C SER A 90 19.96 -5.06 -5.30
N LEU A 91 19.27 -6.03 -4.69
CA LEU A 91 19.87 -7.05 -3.83
C LEU A 91 20.29 -8.20 -4.76
N GLY A 92 21.60 -8.44 -4.87
CA GLY A 92 22.19 -9.38 -5.84
C GLY A 92 21.85 -10.85 -5.62
#